data_AF-A0AAD5QKC3-F1
#
_entry.id   AF-A0AAD5QKC3-F1
#
_cell.length_a   1.000
_cell.length_b   1.000
_cell.length_c   1.000
_cell.angle_alpha   90.00
_cell.angle_beta   90.00
_cell.angle_gamma   90.00
#
_symmetry.space_group_name_H-M   'P 1'
#
loop_
_entity.id
_entity.type
_entity.pdbx_description
1 polymer ?
#
loop_
_entity_poly.entity_id
_entity_poly.type
_entity_poly.pdbx_seq_one_letter_code
_entity_poly.pdbx_strand_id
1 'polypeptide(L)'
;MATEGWFEELEDYGVGRANIFTQQLFNRPGQIGHYTQLVWQGTRYVGCGIQDCHSSTLVVCQYKNAGNRFESKIYEIGRPCSKCAAEEQCTPTEGLCISCA
;
A
#
# COMPACT_ATOMS: atom_id res chain seq x y z
N MET A 1 -12.86 8.59 -5.22
CA MET A 1 -11.62 9.41 -5.27
C MET A 1 -10.44 8.54 -5.72
N ALA A 2 -9.29 9.11 -6.12
CA ALA A 2 -8.17 8.30 -6.64
C ALA A 2 -7.69 7.21 -5.66
N THR A 3 -7.55 7.57 -4.37
CA THR A 3 -7.13 6.64 -3.31
C THR A 3 -8.14 5.53 -3.06
N GLU A 4 -9.44 5.81 -3.18
CA GLU A 4 -10.50 4.80 -3.05
C GLU A 4 -10.44 3.81 -4.20
N GLY A 5 -10.40 4.29 -5.45
CA GLY A 5 -10.32 3.40 -6.62
C GLY A 5 -9.05 2.54 -6.65
N TRP A 6 -7.92 3.07 -6.16
CA TRP A 6 -6.70 2.27 -5.98
C TRP A 6 -6.82 1.23 -4.86
N PHE A 7 -7.57 1.52 -3.80
CA PHE A 7 -7.74 0.61 -2.66
C PHE A 7 -8.78 -0.48 -2.96
N GLU A 8 -9.83 -0.15 -3.72
CA GLU A 8 -10.92 -1.05 -4.16
C GLU A 8 -10.41 -2.24 -4.99
N GLU A 9 -9.20 -2.17 -5.57
CA GLU A 9 -8.56 -3.30 -6.24
C GLU A 9 -8.48 -4.56 -5.37
N LEU A 10 -8.37 -4.41 -4.05
CA LEU A 10 -8.41 -5.55 -3.13
C LEU A 10 -9.76 -6.27 -3.16
N GLU A 11 -10.85 -5.52 -3.18
CA GLU A 11 -12.20 -6.08 -3.20
C GLU A 11 -12.51 -6.70 -4.57
N ASP A 12 -12.12 -6.02 -5.64
CA ASP A 12 -12.39 -6.43 -7.02
C ASP A 12 -11.60 -7.67 -7.46
N TYR A 13 -10.31 -7.72 -7.12
CA TYR A 13 -9.38 -8.72 -7.68
C TYR A 13 -8.72 -9.63 -6.63
N GLY A 14 -8.66 -9.17 -5.38
CA GLY A 14 -8.07 -9.88 -4.26
C GLY A 14 -6.55 -10.09 -4.36
N VAL A 15 -5.89 -10.29 -3.22
CA VAL A 15 -4.47 -10.69 -3.16
C VAL A 15 -4.31 -12.16 -2.79
N GLY A 16 -5.21 -12.69 -1.96
CA GLY A 16 -5.12 -14.02 -1.37
C GLY A 16 -4.43 -14.03 0.00
N ARG A 17 -4.64 -15.11 0.75
CA ARG A 17 -4.28 -15.20 2.19
C ARG A 17 -2.77 -15.17 2.47
N ALA A 18 -1.94 -15.51 1.48
CA ALA A 18 -0.49 -15.48 1.65
C ALA A 18 0.06 -14.04 1.77
N ASN A 19 -0.67 -13.05 1.26
CA ASN A 19 -0.27 -11.63 1.25
C ASN A 19 1.09 -11.38 0.57
N ILE A 20 1.40 -12.13 -0.49
CA ILE A 20 2.66 -12.03 -1.25
C ILE A 20 2.37 -11.40 -2.61
N PHE A 21 3.15 -10.38 -2.96
CA PHE A 21 3.10 -9.76 -4.28
C PHE A 21 3.89 -10.57 -5.30
N THR A 22 3.27 -11.57 -5.91
CA THR A 22 3.93 -12.44 -6.90
C THR A 22 3.81 -11.90 -8.32
N GLN A 23 4.69 -12.36 -9.22
CA GLN A 23 4.54 -12.03 -10.64
C GLN A 23 3.22 -12.58 -11.23
N GLN A 24 2.78 -13.75 -10.75
CA GLN A 24 1.50 -14.33 -11.13
C GLN A 24 0.33 -13.45 -10.72
N LEU A 25 0.37 -12.90 -9.49
CA LEU A 25 -0.63 -11.98 -8.97
C LEU A 25 -0.75 -10.73 -9.86
N PHE A 26 0.39 -10.14 -10.23
CA PHE A 26 0.47 -8.96 -11.09
C PHE A 26 -0.03 -9.21 -12.53
N ASN A 27 0.19 -10.41 -13.06
CA ASN A 27 -0.19 -10.76 -14.44
C ASN A 27 -1.66 -11.20 -14.60
N ARG A 28 -2.45 -11.24 -13.52
CA ARG A 28 -3.90 -11.56 -13.62
C ARG A 28 -4.65 -10.43 -14.34
N PRO A 29 -5.80 -10.72 -14.95
CA PRO A 29 -6.69 -9.66 -15.43
C PRO A 29 -7.09 -8.73 -14.29
N GLY A 30 -7.03 -7.42 -14.54
CA GLY A 30 -7.26 -6.39 -13.51
C GLY A 30 -5.96 -5.68 -13.11
N GLN A 31 -6.08 -4.78 -12.13
CA GLN A 31 -4.94 -4.08 -11.54
C GLN A 31 -4.95 -4.34 -10.04
N ILE A 32 -3.78 -4.63 -9.47
CA ILE A 32 -3.63 -4.84 -8.02
C ILE A 32 -2.44 -4.07 -7.44
N GLY A 33 -1.60 -3.52 -8.32
CA GLY A 33 -0.37 -2.84 -7.94
C GLY A 33 -0.59 -1.52 -7.20
N HIS A 34 -1.75 -0.87 -7.38
CA HIS A 34 -2.02 0.38 -6.67
C HIS A 34 -2.38 0.07 -5.21
N TYR A 35 -3.27 -0.89 -4.97
CA TYR A 35 -3.59 -1.36 -3.62
C TYR A 35 -2.34 -1.80 -2.87
N THR A 36 -1.52 -2.67 -3.48
CA THR A 36 -0.36 -3.22 -2.77
C THR A 36 0.67 -2.16 -2.42
N GLN A 37 0.81 -1.11 -3.23
CA GLN A 37 1.68 0.02 -2.89
C GLN A 37 1.09 0.89 -1.78
N LEU A 38 -0.23 1.11 -1.74
CA LEU A 38 -0.89 1.88 -0.68
C LEU A 38 -0.67 1.25 0.71
N VAL A 39 -0.73 -0.07 0.79
CA VAL A 39 -0.61 -0.81 2.07
C VAL A 39 0.77 -1.46 2.27
N TRP A 40 1.79 -1.03 1.52
CA TRP A 40 3.12 -1.63 1.60
C TRP A 40 3.81 -1.28 2.92
N GLN A 41 4.11 -2.27 3.76
CA GLN A 41 4.66 -2.03 5.11
C GLN A 41 5.94 -1.19 5.12
N GLY A 42 6.82 -1.39 4.12
CA GLY A 42 8.11 -0.68 4.04
C GLY A 42 8.02 0.76 3.54
N THR A 43 6.84 1.19 3.09
CA THR A 43 6.63 2.52 2.51
C THR A 43 6.04 3.44 3.57
N ARG A 44 6.80 4.47 3.95
CA ARG A 44 6.41 5.39 5.05
C ARG A 44 6.21 6.84 4.62
N TYR A 45 6.60 7.19 3.40
CA TYR A 45 6.43 8.56 2.90
C TYR A 45 5.77 8.51 1.53
N VAL A 46 4.82 9.43 1.34
CA VAL A 46 4.08 9.61 0.10
C VAL A 46 4.08 11.08 -0.27
N GLY A 47 4.19 11.37 -1.55
CA GLY A 47 3.99 12.70 -2.11
C GLY A 47 3.04 12.60 -3.29
N CYS A 48 1.99 13.41 -3.30
CA CYS A 48 0.97 13.38 -4.36
C CYS A 48 0.87 14.72 -5.07
N GLY A 49 0.62 14.68 -6.37
CA GLY A 49 0.32 15.82 -7.22
C GLY A 49 -1.02 15.63 -7.92
N ILE A 50 -1.77 16.72 -8.05
CA ILE A 50 -3.06 16.75 -8.73
C ILE A 50 -2.98 17.84 -9.80
N GLN A 51 -3.29 17.49 -11.04
CA GLN A 51 -3.29 18.41 -12.17
C GLN A 51 -4.61 18.30 -12.91
N ASP A 52 -5.28 19.42 -13.13
CA ASP A 52 -6.40 19.50 -14.07
C ASP A 52 -5.84 19.64 -15.50
N CYS A 53 -6.18 18.68 -16.37
CA CYS A 53 -5.74 18.62 -17.75
C CYS A 53 -6.88 18.97 -18.74
N HIS A 54 -7.88 19.76 -18.31
CA HIS A 54 -9.09 20.17 -19.06
C HIS A 54 -10.07 19.02 -19.35
N SER A 55 -9.60 17.92 -19.95
CA SER A 55 -10.44 16.75 -20.28
C SER A 55 -10.50 15.73 -19.14
N SER A 56 -9.59 15.81 -18.18
CA SER A 56 -9.48 14.88 -17.07
C SER A 56 -8.60 15.47 -15.97
N THR A 57 -8.83 15.04 -14.72
CA THR A 57 -7.91 15.30 -13.62
C THR A 57 -6.90 14.16 -13.51
N LEU A 58 -5.61 14.49 -13.56
CA LEU A 58 -4.52 13.54 -13.31
C LEU A 58 -4.13 13.60 -11.84
N VAL A 59 -4.17 12.45 -11.16
CA VAL A 59 -3.68 12.28 -9.79
C VAL A 59 -2.52 11.31 -9.80
N VAL A 60 -1.37 11.72 -9.25
CA VAL A 60 -0.17 10.89 -9.15
C VAL A 60 0.31 10.92 -7.72
N CYS A 61 0.52 9.75 -7.11
CA CYS A 61 1.23 9.61 -5.84
C CYS A 61 2.52 8.83 -6.07
N GLN A 62 3.62 9.33 -5.51
CA GLN A 62 4.89 8.64 -5.44
C GLN A 62 5.21 8.28 -4.00
N TYR A 63 5.90 7.15 -3.84
CA TYR A 63 6.14 6.51 -2.56
C TYR A 63 7.65 6.39 -2.32
N LYS A 64 8.13 6.92 -1.19
CA LYS A 64 9.54 6.78 -0.81
C LYS A 64 9.79 5.38 -0.26
N ASN A 65 10.83 4.75 -0.78
CA ASN A 65 11.03 3.30 -0.78
C ASN A 65 9.90 2.61 -1.53
N ALA A 66 10.18 2.26 -2.80
CA ALA A 66 9.23 1.58 -3.65
C ALA A 66 8.84 0.22 -3.04
N GLY A 67 7.52 0.00 -2.98
CA GLY A 67 6.93 -1.29 -2.66
C GLY A 67 6.87 -2.19 -3.90
N ASN A 68 5.85 -3.03 -3.98
CA ASN A 68 5.57 -3.91 -5.12
C ASN A 68 6.80 -4.72 -5.57
N ARG A 69 7.62 -5.14 -4.62
CA ARG A 69 8.75 -6.03 -4.90
C ARG A 69 8.20 -7.43 -5.09
N PHE A 70 8.51 -8.03 -6.23
CA PHE A 70 8.07 -9.39 -6.52
C PHE A 70 8.56 -10.36 -5.45
N GLU A 71 7.72 -11.36 -5.17
CA GLU A 71 7.96 -12.42 -4.20
C GLU A 71 8.17 -11.92 -2.76
N SER A 72 7.78 -10.68 -2.48
CA SER A 72 7.81 -10.09 -1.13
C SER A 72 6.40 -10.00 -0.57
N LYS A 73 6.27 -10.13 0.76
CA LYS A 73 5.01 -9.83 1.43
C LYS A 73 4.69 -8.34 1.32
N ILE A 74 3.41 -8.03 1.14
CA ILE A 74 2.92 -6.65 1.13
C ILE A 74 3.05 -6.04 2.54
N TYR A 75 2.65 -6.82 3.54
CA TYR A 75 2.91 -6.56 4.95
C TYR A 75 3.02 -7.88 5.74
N GLU A 76 3.69 -7.83 6.88
CA GLU A 76 3.79 -8.95 7.80
C GLU A 76 2.44 -9.18 8.50
N ILE A 77 1.89 -10.37 8.32
CA ILE A 77 0.64 -10.77 8.98
C ILE A 77 0.92 -11.02 10.46
N GLY A 78 0.12 -10.41 11.33
CA GLY A 78 0.25 -10.54 12.77
C GLY A 78 -0.78 -9.71 13.54
N ARG A 79 -0.72 -9.74 14.87
CA ARG A 79 -1.51 -8.81 15.68
C ARG A 79 -1.01 -7.38 15.44
N PRO A 80 -1.88 -6.37 15.35
CA PRO A 80 -1.47 -4.98 15.28
C PRO A 80 -0.46 -4.65 16.38
N CYS A 81 0.50 -3.77 16.09
CA CYS A 81 1.58 -3.35 17.01
C CYS A 81 2.60 -4.42 17.43
N SER A 82 2.38 -5.71 17.13
CA SER A 82 3.22 -6.80 17.65
C SER A 82 4.66 -6.83 17.11
N LYS A 83 4.93 -6.09 16.04
CA LYS A 83 6.21 -6.05 15.32
C LYS A 83 6.62 -4.64 14.90
N CYS A 84 6.20 -3.59 15.63
CA CYS A 84 6.78 -2.27 15.42
C CYS A 84 8.27 -2.27 15.81
N ALA A 85 9.07 -1.39 15.20
CA ALA A 85 10.47 -1.25 15.61
C ALA A 85 10.57 -0.72 17.05
N ALA A 86 11.72 -0.92 17.72
CA ALA A 86 11.89 -0.58 19.13
C ALA A 86 11.73 0.93 19.41
N GLU A 87 12.06 1.76 18.43
CA GLU A 87 11.96 3.20 18.42
C GLU A 87 10.60 3.74 17.95
N GLU A 88 9.67 2.87 17.56
CA GLU A 88 8.34 3.25 17.07
C GLU A 88 7.29 3.15 18.16
N GLN A 89 6.40 4.14 18.22
CA GLN A 89 5.18 4.07 19.01
C GLN A 89 4.07 3.44 18.18
N CYS A 90 3.27 2.57 18.77
CA CYS A 90 2.06 2.09 18.11
C CYS A 90 0.85 2.88 18.59
N THR A 91 -0.04 3.28 17.67
CA THR A 91 -1.38 3.77 18.01
C THR A 91 -2.31 2.57 18.21
N PRO A 92 -2.70 2.19 19.46
CA PRO A 92 -3.42 0.93 19.69
C PRO A 92 -4.81 0.90 19.04
N THR A 93 -5.40 2.08 18.80
CA THR A 93 -6.71 2.24 18.17
C THR A 93 -6.68 2.10 16.65
N GLU A 94 -5.54 2.36 16.01
CA GLU A 94 -5.41 2.36 14.55
C GLU A 94 -4.54 1.19 14.06
N GLY A 95 -3.69 0.63 14.92
CA GLY A 95 -2.79 -0.46 14.58
C GLY A 95 -1.57 -0.05 13.76
N LEU A 96 -1.18 1.23 13.82
CA LEU A 96 -0.09 1.80 13.02
C LEU A 96 1.18 2.03 13.85
N CYS A 97 2.33 1.69 13.28
CA CYS A 97 3.64 1.97 13.87
C CYS A 97 4.15 3.34 13.39
N ILE A 98 4.35 4.27 14.31
CA ILE A 98 4.71 5.66 14.06
C ILE A 98 6.09 5.94 14.67
N SER A 99 7.00 6.49 13.88
CA SER A 99 8.27 7.00 14.39
C SER A 99 8.03 8.40 14.98
N CYS A 100 8.45 8.63 16.23
CA CYS A 100 8.47 9.98 16.79
C CYS A 100 9.62 10.76 16.15
N ALA A 101 9.30 11.91 15.55
CA ALA A 101 10.28 12.86 15.04
C ALA A 101 10.74 13.82 16.14
#